data_AF-W4SIQ5-F1
#
_entry.id   AF-W4SIQ5-F1
#
_cell.length_a   1.000
_cell.length_b   1.000
_cell.length_c   1.000
_cell.angle_alpha   90.00
_cell.angle_beta   90.00
_cell.angle_gamma   90.00
#
_symmetry.space_group_name_H-M   'P 1'
#
loop_
_entity.id
_entity.type
_entity.pdbx_description
1 polymer ?
#
loop_
_entity_poly.entity_id
_entity_poly.type
_entity_poly.pdbx_seq_one_letter_code
_entity_poly.pdbx_strand_id
1 'polypeptide(L)' 'FDERRVASLAGIGWQFMLQPPVVGQVVAGSAAQGLLQPGDRIVAIDGQPIRSADEIPAQLQALARRAVPA' A
#
# COMPACT_ATOMS: atom_id res chain seq x y z
N PHE A 1 15.35 -18.67 -11.14
CA PHE A 1 14.11 -18.38 -11.88
C PHE A 1 12.98 -18.55 -10.88
N ASP A 2 12.19 -17.50 -10.59
CA ASP A 2 11.08 -17.59 -9.62
C ASP A 2 9.78 -17.58 -10.40
N GLU A 3 9.18 -18.76 -10.54
CA GLU A 3 7.99 -19.03 -11.37
C GLU A 3 6.79 -18.16 -10.96
N ARG A 4 6.76 -17.68 -9.70
CA ARG A 4 5.73 -16.78 -9.17
C ARG A 4 5.66 -15.43 -9.88
N ARG A 5 6.70 -15.02 -10.61
CA ARG A 5 6.75 -13.74 -11.34
C ARG A 5 6.34 -13.85 -12.82
N VAL A 6 6.16 -15.06 -13.35
CA VAL A 6 5.88 -15.25 -14.78
C VAL A 6 4.50 -14.70 -15.15
N ALA A 7 3.50 -14.89 -14.29
CA ALA A 7 2.15 -14.38 -14.51
C ALA A 7 2.08 -12.85 -14.54
N SER A 8 2.78 -12.16 -13.63
CA SER A 8 2.80 -10.70 -13.59
C SER A 8 3.53 -10.09 -14.79
N LEU A 9 4.59 -10.74 -15.28
CA LEU A 9 5.30 -10.33 -16.50
C LEU A 9 4.46 -10.52 -17.78
N ALA A 10 3.51 -11.45 -17.77
CA ALA A 10 2.54 -11.65 -18.85
C ALA A 10 1.31 -10.73 -18.77
N GLY A 11 1.26 -9.80 -17.80
CA GLY A 11 0.11 -8.91 -17.60
C GLY A 11 -1.09 -9.58 -16.94
N ILE A 12 -0.94 -10.80 -16.43
CA ILE A 12 -1.98 -11.55 -15.74
C ILE A 12 -1.82 -11.32 -14.23
N GLY A 13 -2.57 -10.35 -13.71
CA GLY A 13 -2.71 -10.12 -12.27
C GLY A 13 -3.95 -10.83 -11.75
N TRP A 14 -3.78 -12.02 -11.18
CA TRP A 14 -4.87 -12.67 -10.44
C TRP A 14 -5.20 -11.83 -9.19
N GLN A 15 -6.21 -10.98 -9.26
CA GLN A 15 -6.58 -10.04 -8.19
C GLN A 15 -6.82 -10.70 -6.83
N PHE A 16 -7.19 -11.99 -6.80
CA PHE A 16 -7.34 -12.76 -5.56
C PHE A 16 -6.02 -13.04 -4.83
N MET A 17 -4.87 -12.85 -5.49
CA MET A 17 -3.54 -12.97 -4.89
C MET A 17 -3.08 -11.66 -4.24
N LEU A 18 -3.74 -10.53 -4.51
CA LEU A 18 -3.39 -9.24 -3.94
C LEU A 18 -3.92 -9.14 -2.51
N GLN A 19 -3.05 -8.73 -1.59
CA GLN A 19 -3.50 -8.37 -0.25
C GLN A 19 -4.29 -7.06 -0.32
N PRO A 20 -5.53 -7.01 0.19
CA PRO A 20 -6.33 -5.79 0.15
C PRO A 20 -5.68 -4.71 1.02
N PRO A 21 -5.69 -3.43 0.59
CA PRO A 21 -5.09 -2.32 1.34
C PRO A 21 -6.01 -1.89 2.49
N VAL A 22 -6.15 -2.75 3.49
CA VAL A 22 -7.01 -2.53 4.66
C VAL A 22 -6.15 -2.43 5.91
N VAL A 23 -6.47 -1.45 6.76
CA VAL A 23 -5.80 -1.25 8.05
C VAL A 23 -6.15 -2.43 8.96
N GLY A 24 -5.16 -3.23 9.34
CA GLY A 24 -5.35 -4.35 10.27
C GLY A 24 -5.35 -3.94 11.73
N GLN A 25 -4.46 -3.00 12.10
CA GLN A 25 -4.32 -2.50 13.46
C GLN A 25 -3.77 -1.07 13.43
N VAL A 26 -4.19 -0.27 14.41
CA VAL A 26 -3.56 1.01 14.74
C VAL A 26 -2.81 0.86 16.05
N VAL A 27 -1.51 1.18 16.04
CA VAL A 27 -0.65 1.08 17.22
C VAL A 27 -0.97 2.23 18.18
N ALA A 28 -1.15 1.92 19.46
CA ALA A 28 -1.41 2.92 20.49
C ALA A 28 -0.24 3.92 20.61
N GLY A 29 -0.56 5.21 20.73
CA GLY A 29 0.39 6.32 20.77
C GLY A 29 0.99 6.69 19.40
N SER A 30 0.63 6.00 18.32
CA SER A 30 1.09 6.36 16.97
C SER A 30 0.39 7.62 16.45
N ALA A 31 0.99 8.28 15.46
CA ALA A 31 0.37 9.40 14.76
C ALA A 31 -0.96 9.03 14.07
N ALA A 32 -1.19 7.74 13.79
CA ALA A 32 -2.43 7.25 13.21
C ALA A 32 -3.57 7.11 14.23
N GLN A 33 -3.28 7.16 15.54
CA GLN A 33 -4.30 7.01 16.57
C GLN A 33 -5.34 8.14 16.48
N GLY A 34 -6.62 7.75 16.40
CA GLY A 34 -7.73 8.70 16.27
C GLY A 34 -7.92 9.26 14.85
N LEU A 35 -7.04 8.94 13.90
CA LEU A 35 -7.16 9.32 12.49
C LEU A 35 -7.58 8.13 11.61
N LEU A 36 -7.06 6.93 11.92
CA LEU A 36 -7.39 5.69 11.23
C LEU A 36 -8.02 4.69 12.19
N GLN A 37 -8.74 3.74 11.62
CA GLN A 37 -9.38 2.64 12.35
C GLN A 37 -9.10 1.30 11.66
N PRO A 38 -8.99 0.19 12.42
CA PRO A 38 -9.01 -1.14 11.85
C PRO A 38 -10.24 -1.34 10.95
N GLY A 39 -10.03 -1.85 9.75
CA GLY A 39 -11.08 -1.99 8.73
C GLY A 39 -11.12 -0.87 7.70
N ASP A 40 -10.44 0.27 7.92
CA ASP A 40 -10.33 1.32 6.91
C ASP A 40 -9.63 0.81 5.65
N ARG A 41 -10.19 1.13 4.48
CA ARG A 41 -9.58 0.83 3.19
C ARG A 41 -8.82 2.04 2.67
N ILE A 42 -7.52 1.86 2.43
CA ILE A 42 -6.67 2.86 1.81
C ILE A 42 -6.91 2.81 0.30
N VAL A 43 -7.61 3.82 -0.22
CA VAL A 43 -7.96 3.92 -1.65
C VAL A 43 -6.95 4.75 -2.46
N ALA A 44 -6.23 5.65 -1.80
CA ALA A 44 -5.20 6.50 -2.41
C ALA A 44 -4.20 7.02 -1.37
N ILE A 45 -2.99 7.38 -1.83
CA ILE A 45 -1.97 8.12 -1.07
C ILE A 45 -1.58 9.33 -1.91
N ASP A 46 -1.76 10.54 -1.38
CA ASP A 46 -1.48 11.81 -2.08
C ASP A 46 -2.09 11.88 -3.49
N GLY A 47 -3.37 11.48 -3.59
CA GLY A 47 -4.11 11.43 -4.86
C GLY A 47 -3.73 10.27 -5.80
N GLN A 48 -2.70 9.49 -5.50
CA GLN A 48 -2.33 8.30 -6.28
C GLN A 48 -3.13 7.08 -5.83
N PRO A 49 -3.89 6.41 -6.73
CA PRO A 49 -4.70 5.24 -6.37
C PRO A 49 -3.86 4.08 -5.83
N ILE A 50 -4.38 3.38 -4.82
CA ILE A 50 -3.80 2.15 -4.26
C ILE A 50 -4.74 0.98 -4.53
N ARG A 51 -4.22 -0.10 -5.11
CA ARG A 51 -5.00 -1.31 -5.45
C ARG A 51 -4.69 -2.47 -4.52
N SER A 52 -3.50 -2.53 -3.95
CA SER A 52 -3.06 -3.56 -3.01
C SER A 52 -2.20 -2.99 -1.89
N ALA A 53 -2.11 -3.72 -0.79
CA ALA A 53 -1.25 -3.34 0.34
C ALA A 53 0.24 -3.28 -0.06
N ASP A 54 0.66 -4.11 -1.03
CA ASP A 54 2.05 -4.18 -1.49
C ASP A 54 2.53 -2.90 -2.21
N GLU A 55 1.59 -2.08 -2.71
CA GLU A 55 1.90 -0.80 -3.36
C GLU A 55 2.25 0.30 -2.35
N ILE A 56 1.76 0.18 -1.11
CA ILE A 56 1.85 1.23 -0.08
C ILE A 56 3.31 1.61 0.26
N PRO A 57 4.24 0.66 0.51
CA PRO A 57 5.62 1.02 0.86
C PRO A 57 6.33 1.84 -0.21
N ALA A 58 6.13 1.49 -1.48
CA ALA A 58 6.75 2.22 -2.61
C ALA A 58 6.20 3.64 -2.72
N GLN A 59 4.88 3.82 -2.55
CA GLN A 59 4.23 5.13 -2.59
C GLN A 59 4.64 6.02 -1.42
N LEU A 60 4.74 5.47 -0.20
CA LEU A 60 5.26 6.18 0.97
C LEU A 60 6.70 6.64 0.77
N GLN A 61 7.57 5.80 0.21
CA GLN A 61 8.94 6.19 -0.12
C GLN A 61 8.99 7.33 -1.14
N ALA A 62 8.14 7.27 -2.18
CA ALA A 62 8.04 8.33 -3.18
C ALA A 62 7.54 9.66 -2.57
N LEU A 63 6.55 9.60 -1.67
CA LEU A 63 6.05 10.76 -0.94
C LEU A 63 7.14 11.37 -0.03
N ALA A 64 7.85 10.53 0.73
CA ALA A 64 8.92 10.99 1.62
C ALA A 64 10.05 11.70 0.87
N ARG A 65 10.48 11.16 -0.28
CA ARG A 65 11.49 11.78 -1.14
C ARG A 65 11.09 13.16 -1.67
N ARG A 66 9.79 13.41 -1.85
CA ARG A 66 9.27 14.72 -2.27
C ARG A 66 9.15 15.70 -1.11
N ALA A 67 8.82 15.20 0.08
CA ALA A 67 8.56 16.02 1.25
C ALA A 67 9.83 16.53 1.97
N VAL A 68 10.99 15.93 1.72
CA VAL A 68 12.28 16.40 2.27
C VAL A 68 13.01 17.21 1.19
N PRO A 69 13.06 18.55 1.28
CA PRO A 69 14.00 19.33 0.49
C PRO A 69 15.43 19.08 1.01
N ALA A 70 16.40 19.09 0.10
CA ALA A 70 17.83 19.04 0.44
C ALA A 70 18.25 20.21 1.34
#